data_AF-A8XD38-F1
#
_entry.id   AF-A8XD38-F1
#
_cell.length_a   1.000
_cell.length_b   1.000
_cell.length_c   1.000
_cell.angle_alpha   90.00
_cell.angle_beta   90.00
_cell.angle_gamma   90.00
#
_symmetry.space_group_name_H-M   'P 1'
#
loop_
_entity.id
_entity.type
_entity.pdbx_description
1 polymer ?
#
loop_
_entity_poly.entity_id
_entity_poly.type
_entity_poly.pdbx_seq_one_letter_code
_entity_poly.pdbx_strand_id
1 'polypeptide(L)'
;MLCMEDGSIQHIIKCANDPMLVQKACQDHINSIFHYSDTYDLIISMKCGGPLPNITNVSKIQIKDETVDPQFLKNVLTTYSDHHSLIVHSKIVGDLPKNSPFFQVQNVVADRSGPDYFHNFVGRKMFLTLATVTEQDLIPFLQKWISNEAYHNLETLYIITRKRINVDLIRQSIEFEEYDPNEPEKRPAQYVIEIPYVGPISRVYHLGHEFVEIKRITDGKRAFLSVGVSYFRFFVHKN
;
A
#
# COMPACT_ATOMS: atom_id res chain seq x y z
N MET A 1 -1.38 -6.06 -25.95
CA MET A 1 -2.39 -6.65 -25.06
C MET A 1 -1.75 -7.87 -24.43
N LEU A 2 -1.56 -7.86 -23.11
CA LEU A 2 -1.12 -9.04 -22.36
C LEU A 2 -2.32 -9.49 -21.53
N CYS A 3 -2.70 -10.76 -21.67
CA CYS A 3 -3.66 -11.39 -20.77
C CYS A 3 -2.87 -11.89 -19.56
N MET A 4 -3.19 -11.36 -18.38
CA MET A 4 -2.53 -11.77 -17.14
C MET A 4 -3.16 -13.08 -16.64
N GLU A 5 -2.45 -13.81 -15.77
CA GLU A 5 -2.89 -15.11 -15.24
C GLU A 5 -4.20 -15.05 -14.45
N ASP A 6 -4.61 -13.85 -14.02
CA ASP A 6 -5.84 -13.58 -13.29
C ASP A 6 -7.02 -13.15 -14.17
N GLY A 7 -6.85 -13.15 -15.49
CA GLY A 7 -7.87 -12.68 -16.44
C GLY A 7 -7.94 -11.15 -16.59
N SER A 8 -7.07 -10.38 -15.93
CA SER A 8 -6.98 -8.95 -16.16
C SER A 8 -6.31 -8.64 -17.51
N ILE A 9 -6.82 -7.63 -18.21
CA ILE A 9 -6.29 -7.18 -19.51
C ILE A 9 -5.35 -6.00 -19.28
N GLN A 10 -4.06 -6.18 -19.57
CA GLN A 10 -3.09 -5.11 -19.50
C GLN A 10 -2.92 -4.41 -20.85
N HIS A 11 -3.30 -3.13 -20.90
CA HIS A 11 -3.06 -2.24 -22.03
C HIS A 11 -1.77 -1.46 -21.84
N ILE A 12 -0.85 -1.54 -22.82
CA ILE A 12 0.39 -0.76 -22.83
C ILE A 12 0.47 -0.03 -24.16
N ILE A 13 0.21 1.28 -24.16
CA ILE A 13 0.33 2.16 -25.33
C ILE A 13 1.64 2.96 -25.16
N LYS A 14 2.62 2.74 -26.05
CA LYS A 14 3.98 3.29 -25.88
C LYS A 14 4.32 4.52 -26.71
N CYS A 15 3.51 4.89 -27.71
CA CYS A 15 3.70 6.08 -28.52
C CYS A 15 2.55 6.19 -29.54
N ALA A 16 1.73 7.22 -29.43
CA ALA A 16 0.90 7.73 -30.53
C ALA A 16 1.03 9.26 -30.52
N ASN A 17 0.76 9.91 -31.67
CA ASN A 17 0.78 11.38 -31.74
C ASN A 17 -0.32 12.02 -30.87
N ASP A 18 -1.35 11.25 -30.53
CA ASP A 18 -2.33 11.56 -29.49
C ASP A 18 -2.65 10.28 -28.68
N PRO A 19 -1.80 9.91 -27.70
CA PRO A 19 -1.92 8.65 -26.98
C PRO A 19 -3.20 8.58 -26.14
N MET A 20 -3.77 9.73 -25.80
CA MET A 20 -4.92 9.84 -24.91
C MET A 20 -6.24 9.61 -25.66
N LEU A 21 -6.38 10.15 -26.88
CA LEU A 21 -7.52 9.82 -27.75
C LEU A 21 -7.57 8.32 -28.08
N VAL A 22 -6.41 7.72 -28.37
CA VAL A 22 -6.32 6.28 -28.66
C VAL A 22 -6.73 5.47 -27.44
N GLN A 23 -6.27 5.83 -26.24
CA GLN A 23 -6.61 5.10 -25.02
C GLN A 23 -8.11 5.14 -24.72
N LYS A 24 -8.74 6.32 -24.82
CA LYS A 24 -10.18 6.46 -24.60
C LYS A 24 -10.99 5.70 -25.65
N ALA A 25 -10.63 5.80 -26.93
CA ALA A 25 -11.28 5.04 -27.99
C ALA A 25 -11.16 3.52 -27.77
N CYS A 26 -10.02 3.04 -27.26
CA CYS A 26 -9.86 1.64 -26.87
C CYS A 26 -10.78 1.25 -25.70
N GLN A 27 -10.88 2.06 -24.65
CA GLN A 27 -11.79 1.80 -23.52
C GLN A 27 -13.26 1.73 -24.01
N ASP A 28 -13.68 2.72 -24.79
CA ASP A 28 -15.03 2.80 -25.36
C ASP A 28 -15.34 1.57 -26.24
N HIS A 29 -14.37 1.13 -27.04
CA HIS A 29 -14.52 -0.04 -27.91
C HIS A 29 -14.60 -1.37 -27.15
N ILE A 30 -13.75 -1.56 -26.13
CA ILE A 30 -13.78 -2.76 -25.28
C ILE A 30 -15.12 -2.85 -24.55
N ASN A 31 -15.60 -1.73 -24.02
CA ASN A 31 -16.88 -1.68 -23.32
C ASN A 31 -18.04 -2.02 -24.23
N SER A 32 -17.98 -1.56 -25.49
CA SER A 32 -18.98 -1.88 -26.49
C SER A 32 -19.00 -3.37 -26.87
N ILE A 33 -17.84 -4.03 -26.96
CA ILE A 33 -17.75 -5.44 -27.38
C ILE A 33 -18.09 -6.39 -26.23
N PHE A 34 -17.52 -6.12 -25.05
CA PHE A 34 -17.60 -7.05 -23.92
C PHE A 34 -18.68 -6.67 -22.91
N HIS A 35 -19.41 -5.58 -23.12
CA HIS A 35 -20.33 -4.99 -22.15
C HIS A 35 -19.68 -4.80 -20.77
N TYR A 36 -18.38 -4.51 -20.79
CA TYR A 36 -17.58 -4.36 -19.57
C TYR A 36 -17.98 -3.08 -18.84
N SER A 37 -18.28 -3.22 -17.55
CA SER A 37 -18.75 -2.14 -16.68
C SER A 37 -18.04 -2.10 -15.32
N ASP A 38 -17.01 -2.93 -15.15
CA ASP A 38 -16.22 -3.01 -13.92
C ASP A 38 -15.08 -1.96 -13.95
N THR A 39 -14.12 -2.09 -13.04
CA THR A 39 -13.06 -1.11 -12.81
C THR A 39 -11.76 -1.42 -13.54
N TYR A 40 -10.98 -0.37 -13.82
CA TYR A 40 -9.72 -0.48 -14.57
C TYR A 40 -8.49 -0.27 -13.68
N ASP A 41 -7.46 -1.05 -14.00
CA ASP A 41 -6.08 -0.80 -13.57
C ASP A 41 -5.42 0.20 -14.53
N LEU A 42 -5.08 1.39 -14.03
CA LEU A 42 -4.34 2.40 -14.76
C LEU A 42 -2.84 2.29 -14.50
N ILE A 43 -2.05 2.11 -15.55
CA ILE A 43 -0.59 2.13 -15.48
C ILE A 43 -0.08 3.39 -16.18
N ILE A 44 0.62 4.25 -15.44
CA ILE A 44 1.15 5.52 -15.90
C ILE A 44 2.68 5.46 -15.98
N SER A 45 3.25 5.94 -17.08
CA SER A 45 4.68 6.19 -17.27
C SER A 45 4.86 7.55 -17.94
N MET A 46 5.74 8.40 -17.42
CA MET A 46 6.00 9.74 -17.94
C MET A 46 6.91 9.74 -19.18
N LYS A 47 7.37 8.57 -19.64
CA LYS A 47 8.06 8.44 -20.94
C LYS A 47 7.22 8.96 -22.10
N CYS A 48 5.90 8.91 -21.97
CA CYS A 48 4.97 9.54 -22.90
C CYS A 48 4.56 10.90 -22.31
N GLY A 49 5.14 11.99 -22.81
CA GLY A 49 4.69 13.34 -22.45
C GLY A 49 3.25 13.61 -22.91
N GLY A 50 2.55 14.51 -22.23
CA GLY A 50 1.17 14.88 -22.55
C GLY A 50 0.26 14.97 -21.33
N PRO A 51 -1.03 15.28 -21.52
CA PRO A 51 -2.03 15.26 -20.46
C PRO A 51 -2.28 13.83 -19.96
N LEU A 52 -2.88 13.69 -18.77
CA LEU A 52 -3.33 12.41 -18.24
C LEU A 52 -4.49 11.84 -19.07
N PRO A 53 -4.63 10.51 -19.17
CA PRO A 53 -5.70 9.90 -19.96
C PRO A 53 -7.08 10.19 -19.39
N ASN A 54 -8.04 10.43 -20.28
CA ASN A 54 -9.44 10.59 -19.90
C ASN A 54 -10.11 9.22 -19.85
N ILE A 55 -9.86 8.47 -18.77
CA ILE A 55 -10.47 7.19 -18.48
C ILE A 55 -11.28 7.25 -17.18
N THR A 56 -12.41 6.56 -17.15
CA THR A 56 -13.29 6.47 -15.97
C THR A 56 -13.16 5.12 -15.27
N ASN A 57 -13.73 5.00 -14.06
CA ASN A 57 -13.79 3.78 -13.26
C ASN A 57 -12.41 3.19 -12.92
N VAL A 58 -11.43 4.04 -12.63
CA VAL A 58 -10.08 3.58 -12.25
C VAL A 58 -10.05 3.21 -10.77
N SER A 59 -9.92 1.92 -10.45
CA SER A 59 -9.83 1.43 -9.07
C SER A 59 -8.40 1.35 -8.54
N LYS A 60 -7.44 1.18 -9.46
CA LYS A 60 -6.02 1.02 -9.13
C LYS A 60 -5.15 1.83 -10.05
N ILE A 61 -4.15 2.48 -9.47
CA ILE A 61 -3.17 3.30 -10.17
C ILE A 61 -1.78 2.73 -9.90
N GLN A 62 -1.01 2.50 -10.97
CA GLN A 62 0.39 2.11 -10.89
C GLN A 62 1.26 3.11 -11.65
N ILE A 63 2.22 3.71 -10.96
CA ILE A 63 3.15 4.68 -11.52
C ILE A 63 4.50 4.00 -11.69
N LYS A 64 4.96 3.92 -12.95
CA LYS A 64 6.23 3.30 -13.36
C LYS A 64 7.11 4.34 -14.04
N ASP A 65 7.84 5.08 -13.23
CA ASP A 65 8.85 6.03 -13.68
C ASP A 65 10.12 5.95 -12.83
N GLU A 66 11.18 6.64 -13.23
CA GLU A 66 12.39 6.77 -12.42
C GLU A 66 12.12 7.68 -11.21
N THR A 67 11.54 8.85 -11.46
CA THR A 67 11.20 9.85 -10.45
C THR A 67 9.85 10.50 -10.72
N VAL A 68 9.14 10.89 -9.66
CA VAL A 68 7.95 11.74 -9.74
C VAL A 68 7.99 12.81 -8.66
N ASP A 69 7.31 13.93 -8.87
CA ASP A 69 7.17 14.97 -7.86
C ASP A 69 5.78 14.93 -7.18
N PRO A 70 5.62 15.55 -6.00
CA PRO A 70 4.34 15.64 -5.29
C PRO A 70 3.20 16.28 -6.09
N GLN A 71 3.48 17.22 -6.99
CA GLN A 71 2.45 17.90 -7.78
C GLN A 71 1.89 16.96 -8.85
N PHE A 72 2.74 16.17 -9.49
CA PHE A 72 2.32 15.11 -10.40
C PHE A 72 1.43 14.09 -9.69
N LEU A 73 1.86 13.60 -8.51
CA LEU A 73 1.05 12.67 -7.72
C LEU A 73 -0.31 13.26 -7.37
N LYS A 74 -0.34 14.52 -6.91
CA LYS A 74 -1.58 15.23 -6.63
C LYS A 74 -2.48 15.26 -7.85
N ASN A 75 -1.95 15.66 -9.01
CA ASN A 75 -2.73 15.74 -10.25
C ASN A 75 -3.34 14.39 -10.64
N VAL A 76 -2.57 13.29 -10.55
CA VAL A 76 -3.05 11.93 -10.82
C VAL A 76 -4.18 11.55 -9.87
N LEU A 77 -3.97 11.71 -8.56
CA LEU A 77 -4.91 11.27 -7.54
C LEU A 77 -6.20 12.13 -7.51
N THR A 78 -6.12 13.39 -7.95
CA THR A 78 -7.32 14.24 -8.13
C THR A 78 -8.05 13.96 -9.44
N THR A 79 -7.35 13.51 -10.48
CA THR A 79 -7.97 13.19 -11.78
C THR A 79 -8.79 11.91 -11.69
N TYR A 80 -8.28 10.90 -10.96
CA TYR A 80 -8.94 9.61 -10.81
C TYR A 80 -9.42 9.43 -9.36
N SER A 81 -10.46 10.12 -8.93
CA SER A 81 -10.85 10.15 -7.51
C SER A 81 -11.33 8.81 -6.93
N ASP A 82 -11.79 7.88 -7.76
CA ASP A 82 -12.46 6.65 -7.32
C ASP A 82 -11.49 5.48 -7.06
N HIS A 83 -10.19 5.74 -7.16
CA HIS A 83 -9.16 4.75 -6.88
C HIS A 83 -9.11 4.37 -5.40
N HIS A 84 -8.86 3.09 -5.12
CA HIS A 84 -8.61 2.58 -3.78
C HIS A 84 -7.18 2.07 -3.58
N SER A 85 -6.43 1.87 -4.68
CA SER A 85 -5.07 1.34 -4.66
C SER A 85 -4.10 2.20 -5.44
N LEU A 86 -2.95 2.51 -4.84
CA LEU A 86 -1.86 3.24 -5.46
C LEU A 86 -0.55 2.46 -5.30
N ILE A 87 0.17 2.29 -6.41
CA ILE A 87 1.49 1.68 -6.43
C ILE A 87 2.46 2.66 -7.08
N VAL A 88 3.50 3.04 -6.35
CA VAL A 88 4.53 3.97 -6.81
C VAL A 88 5.87 3.26 -6.83
N HIS A 89 6.31 2.83 -8.02
CA HIS A 89 7.65 2.28 -8.25
C HIS A 89 8.70 3.37 -8.54
N SER A 90 8.28 4.63 -8.52
CA SER A 90 9.12 5.79 -8.76
C SER A 90 9.68 6.35 -7.46
N LYS A 91 10.87 6.95 -7.51
CA LYS A 91 11.36 7.78 -6.38
C LYS A 91 10.56 9.08 -6.35
N ILE A 92 9.87 9.36 -5.25
CA ILE A 92 9.20 10.64 -5.04
C ILE A 92 10.28 11.69 -4.67
N VAL A 93 10.41 12.73 -5.48
CA VAL A 93 11.40 13.80 -5.31
C VAL A 93 10.72 15.03 -4.73
N GLY A 94 11.09 15.37 -3.49
CA GLY A 94 10.44 16.41 -2.69
C GLY A 94 9.51 15.82 -1.62
N ASP A 95 9.10 16.67 -0.68
CA ASP A 95 8.30 16.27 0.46
C ASP A 95 6.81 16.24 0.11
N LEU A 96 6.11 15.20 0.58
CA LEU A 96 4.65 15.13 0.47
C LEU A 96 4.02 16.01 1.57
N PRO A 97 3.17 16.99 1.23
CA PRO A 97 2.43 17.75 2.24
C PRO A 97 1.58 16.81 3.11
N LYS A 98 1.43 17.09 4.41
CA LYS A 98 0.66 16.23 5.34
C LYS A 98 -0.79 15.98 4.91
N ASN A 99 -1.38 16.92 4.19
CA ASN A 99 -2.73 16.81 3.62
C ASN A 99 -2.75 16.26 2.19
N SER A 100 -1.66 15.65 1.73
CA SER A 100 -1.57 15.04 0.40
C SER A 100 -2.62 13.95 0.23
N PRO A 101 -3.32 13.88 -0.92
CA PRO A 101 -4.26 12.78 -1.21
C PRO A 101 -3.57 11.41 -1.18
N PHE A 102 -2.24 11.36 -1.34
CA PHE A 102 -1.45 10.13 -1.20
C PHE A 102 -1.72 9.39 0.13
N PHE A 103 -1.84 10.13 1.23
CA PHE A 103 -2.03 9.53 2.56
C PHE A 103 -3.46 9.05 2.82
N GLN A 104 -4.40 9.43 1.95
CA GLN A 104 -5.82 9.09 2.03
C GLN A 104 -6.18 7.84 1.23
N VAL A 105 -5.28 7.37 0.36
CA VAL A 105 -5.51 6.17 -0.45
C VAL A 105 -5.60 4.94 0.45
N GLN A 106 -6.61 4.08 0.24
CA GLN A 106 -6.83 2.94 1.13
C GLN A 106 -5.67 1.94 1.13
N ASN A 107 -5.10 1.65 -0.04
CA ASN A 107 -4.02 0.69 -0.20
C ASN A 107 -2.84 1.35 -0.93
N VAL A 108 -1.68 1.44 -0.28
CA VAL A 108 -0.49 2.09 -0.84
C VAL A 108 0.68 1.11 -0.88
N VAL A 109 1.35 1.07 -2.02
CA VAL A 109 2.68 0.48 -2.16
C VAL A 109 3.62 1.59 -2.63
N ALA A 110 4.71 1.80 -1.91
CA ALA A 110 5.70 2.81 -2.28
C ALA A 110 7.13 2.32 -2.04
N ASP A 111 8.01 2.68 -2.95
CA ASP A 111 9.43 2.38 -2.85
C ASP A 111 10.22 3.61 -2.38
N ARG A 112 11.35 3.38 -1.68
CA ARG A 112 12.30 4.44 -1.26
C ARG A 112 11.63 5.54 -0.42
N SER A 113 10.81 5.14 0.55
CA SER A 113 10.06 6.04 1.43
C SER A 113 10.80 6.40 2.73
N GLY A 114 10.30 7.43 3.41
CA GLY A 114 10.70 7.83 4.76
C GLY A 114 9.57 7.64 5.79
N PRO A 115 9.81 7.99 7.07
CA PRO A 115 8.85 7.75 8.15
C PRO A 115 7.54 8.53 8.00
N ASP A 116 7.58 9.72 7.39
CA ASP A 116 6.39 10.52 7.10
C ASP A 116 5.31 9.78 6.31
N TYR A 117 5.69 8.72 5.58
CA TYR A 117 4.76 7.95 4.78
C TYR A 117 3.72 7.26 5.62
N PHE A 118 4.14 6.59 6.70
CA PHE A 118 3.22 5.90 7.59
C PHE A 118 2.76 6.80 8.74
N HIS A 119 3.52 7.83 9.14
CA HIS A 119 3.07 8.77 10.18
C HIS A 119 1.88 9.63 9.77
N ASN A 120 1.74 9.96 8.48
CA ASN A 120 0.60 10.74 7.98
C ASN A 120 -0.51 9.86 7.36
N PHE A 121 -0.30 8.54 7.28
CA PHE A 121 -1.21 7.62 6.62
C PHE A 121 -2.49 7.37 7.41
N VAL A 122 -3.63 7.44 6.72
CA VAL A 122 -4.95 7.16 7.31
C VAL A 122 -5.75 6.08 6.57
N GLY A 123 -5.12 5.46 5.57
CA GLY A 123 -5.67 4.31 4.84
C GLY A 123 -5.57 3.00 5.64
N ARG A 124 -5.78 1.89 4.93
CA ARG A 124 -5.94 0.54 5.50
C ARG A 124 -4.68 -0.30 5.36
N LYS A 125 -4.05 -0.30 4.19
CA LYS A 125 -2.90 -1.18 3.90
C LYS A 125 -1.75 -0.37 3.32
N MET A 126 -0.56 -0.50 3.90
CA MET A 126 0.64 0.17 3.41
C MET A 126 1.82 -0.81 3.32
N PHE A 127 2.46 -0.83 2.16
CA PHE A 127 3.66 -1.59 1.89
C PHE A 127 4.77 -0.65 1.45
N LEU A 128 5.81 -0.54 2.26
CA LEU A 128 6.96 0.30 2.00
C LEU A 128 8.16 -0.58 1.71
N THR A 129 8.75 -0.45 0.53
CA THR A 129 10.00 -1.14 0.22
C THR A 129 11.16 -0.15 0.16
N LEU A 130 12.36 -0.62 0.50
CA LEU A 130 13.56 0.20 0.51
C LEU A 130 13.43 1.45 1.40
N ALA A 131 12.62 1.36 2.46
CA ALA A 131 12.32 2.47 3.34
C ALA A 131 13.54 2.84 4.20
N THR A 132 13.70 4.14 4.48
CA THR A 132 14.73 4.64 5.39
C THR A 132 14.07 5.01 6.71
N VAL A 133 13.96 4.04 7.61
CA VAL A 133 13.27 4.15 8.91
C VAL A 133 14.16 3.60 10.02
N THR A 134 13.89 4.03 11.25
CA THR A 134 14.59 3.58 12.47
C THR A 134 13.58 3.21 13.55
N GLU A 135 14.04 2.59 14.62
CA GLU A 135 13.22 2.33 15.81
C GLU A 135 12.63 3.61 16.41
N GLN A 136 13.31 4.76 16.30
CA GLN A 136 12.78 6.05 16.75
C GLN A 136 11.53 6.50 15.97
N ASP A 137 11.32 5.98 14.77
CA ASP A 137 10.13 6.24 13.96
C ASP A 137 9.01 5.22 14.24
N LEU A 138 9.40 3.96 14.49
CA LEU A 138 8.49 2.81 14.66
C LEU A 138 7.89 2.76 16.06
N ILE A 139 8.64 3.11 17.10
CA ILE A 139 8.17 3.10 18.48
C ILE A 139 7.01 4.09 18.69
N PRO A 140 7.11 5.37 18.27
CA PRO A 140 5.97 6.29 18.35
C PRO A 140 4.76 5.84 17.54
N PHE A 141 4.98 5.17 16.40
CA PHE A 141 3.88 4.56 15.64
C PHE A 141 3.13 3.51 16.47
N LEU A 142 3.87 2.57 17.09
CA LEU A 142 3.28 1.52 17.92
C LEU A 142 2.54 2.12 19.11
N GLN A 143 3.16 3.07 19.82
CA GLN A 143 2.56 3.75 20.98
C GLN A 143 1.22 4.42 20.62
N LYS A 144 1.18 5.15 19.49
CA LYS A 144 -0.05 5.80 19.02
C LYS A 144 -1.15 4.82 18.61
N TRP A 145 -0.78 3.67 18.03
CA TRP A 145 -1.77 2.63 17.73
C TRP A 145 -2.28 1.98 19.01
N ILE A 146 -1.39 1.63 19.95
CA ILE A 146 -1.72 1.01 21.26
C ILE A 146 -2.63 1.91 22.11
N SER A 147 -2.37 3.22 22.13
CA SER A 147 -3.17 4.21 22.86
C SER A 147 -4.47 4.59 22.15
N ASN A 148 -4.69 4.08 20.93
CA ASN A 148 -5.79 4.47 20.05
C ASN A 148 -5.79 5.96 19.66
N GLU A 149 -4.63 6.62 19.71
CA GLU A 149 -4.45 8.02 19.27
C GLU A 149 -4.53 8.13 17.74
N ALA A 150 -3.98 7.17 17.00
CA ALA A 150 -3.91 7.21 15.55
C ALA A 150 -4.06 5.83 14.88
N TYR A 151 -4.14 5.85 13.54
CA TYR A 151 -4.16 4.66 12.67
C TYR A 151 -5.38 3.75 12.88
N HIS A 152 -6.55 4.34 13.15
CA HIS A 152 -7.79 3.62 13.46
C HIS A 152 -8.23 2.65 12.36
N ASN A 153 -8.01 3.03 11.11
CA ASN A 153 -8.38 2.27 9.91
C ASN A 153 -7.31 1.26 9.48
N LEU A 154 -6.12 1.28 10.09
CA LEU A 154 -5.01 0.46 9.65
C LEU A 154 -5.31 -1.02 9.86
N GLU A 155 -5.04 -1.81 8.82
CA GLU A 155 -5.11 -3.27 8.80
C GLU A 155 -3.74 -3.91 8.61
N THR A 156 -2.86 -3.26 7.85
CA THR A 156 -1.56 -3.81 7.48
C THR A 156 -0.55 -2.70 7.27
N LEU A 157 0.56 -2.78 7.99
CA LEU A 157 1.77 -2.03 7.69
C LEU A 157 2.91 -3.02 7.51
N TYR A 158 3.50 -3.01 6.32
CA TYR A 158 4.62 -3.86 5.96
C TYR A 158 5.77 -3.00 5.46
N ILE A 159 6.91 -3.05 6.13
CA ILE A 159 8.07 -2.24 5.78
C ILE A 159 9.28 -3.16 5.58
N ILE A 160 9.93 -3.03 4.43
CA ILE A 160 11.30 -3.50 4.21
C ILE A 160 12.20 -2.29 4.23
N THR A 161 13.16 -2.28 5.14
CA THR A 161 14.06 -1.15 5.33
C THR A 161 15.48 -1.44 4.85
N ARG A 162 16.18 -0.38 4.44
CA ARG A 162 17.61 -0.41 4.14
C ARG A 162 18.49 -0.30 5.38
N LYS A 163 17.95 0.21 6.49
CA LYS A 163 18.67 0.38 7.75
C LYS A 163 18.44 -0.84 8.64
N ARG A 164 19.41 -1.14 9.49
CA ARG A 164 19.23 -2.17 10.53
C ARG A 164 18.34 -1.61 11.62
N ILE A 165 17.30 -2.35 11.98
CA ILE A 165 16.41 -2.03 13.11
C ILE A 165 16.98 -2.66 14.38
N ASN A 166 16.99 -1.89 15.47
CA ASN A 166 17.23 -2.45 16.80
C ASN A 166 15.94 -3.12 17.32
N VAL A 167 15.85 -4.43 17.12
CA VAL A 167 14.66 -5.24 17.48
C VAL A 167 14.43 -5.23 18.99
N ASP A 168 15.49 -5.31 19.79
CA ASP A 168 15.40 -5.36 21.25
C ASP A 168 14.84 -4.06 21.81
N LEU A 169 15.27 -2.92 21.28
CA LEU A 169 14.78 -1.62 21.71
C LEU A 169 13.28 -1.45 21.41
N ILE A 170 12.80 -1.94 20.26
CA ILE A 170 11.36 -1.94 19.95
C ILE A 170 10.62 -2.84 20.93
N ARG A 171 11.09 -4.07 21.16
CA ARG A 171 10.44 -5.03 22.08
C ARG A 171 10.39 -4.52 23.53
N GLN A 172 11.43 -3.84 24.01
CA GLN A 172 11.46 -3.25 25.35
C GLN A 172 10.53 -2.04 25.50
N SER A 173 10.12 -1.42 24.40
CA SER A 173 9.31 -0.19 24.41
C SER A 173 7.79 -0.42 24.43
N ILE A 174 7.35 -1.68 24.33
CA ILE A 174 5.94 -2.06 24.23
C ILE A 174 5.61 -3.22 25.17
N GLU A 175 4.37 -3.27 25.64
CA GLU A 175 3.82 -4.47 26.24
C GLU A 175 3.30 -5.40 25.13
N PHE A 176 3.64 -6.68 25.22
CA PHE A 176 3.22 -7.69 24.26
C PHE A 176 2.97 -9.05 24.94
N GLU A 177 2.16 -9.88 24.28
CA GLU A 177 1.97 -11.30 24.59
C GLU A 177 2.74 -12.12 23.53
N GLU A 178 3.36 -13.23 23.94
CA GLU A 178 3.94 -14.18 22.97
C GLU A 178 2.81 -14.82 22.16
N TYR A 179 3.06 -15.04 20.86
CA TYR A 179 2.08 -15.72 20.01
C TYR A 179 1.92 -17.18 20.45
N ASP A 180 0.69 -17.56 20.81
CA ASP A 180 0.34 -18.93 21.18
C ASP A 180 -0.50 -19.63 20.09
N PRO A 181 0.04 -20.63 19.38
CA PRO A 181 -0.70 -21.33 18.33
C PRO A 181 -1.88 -22.16 18.84
N ASN A 182 -2.04 -22.35 20.15
CA ASN A 182 -3.10 -23.18 20.74
C ASN A 182 -4.46 -22.46 20.91
N GLU A 183 -4.56 -21.16 20.58
CA GLU A 183 -5.82 -20.40 20.59
C GLU A 183 -6.22 -19.91 19.18
N PRO A 184 -6.53 -20.82 18.23
CA PRO A 184 -6.67 -20.47 16.81
C PRO A 184 -7.80 -19.49 16.49
N GLU A 185 -8.84 -19.44 17.33
CA GLU A 185 -9.97 -18.49 17.17
C GLU A 185 -9.57 -17.04 17.45
N LYS A 186 -8.54 -16.82 18.27
CA LYS A 186 -7.98 -15.48 18.54
C LYS A 186 -6.68 -15.22 17.78
N ARG A 187 -6.03 -16.30 17.32
CA ARG A 187 -4.67 -16.33 16.78
C ARG A 187 -4.66 -17.20 15.53
N PRO A 188 -5.13 -16.67 14.39
CA PRO A 188 -5.20 -17.46 13.17
C PRO A 188 -3.80 -17.91 12.77
N ALA A 189 -3.64 -19.19 12.43
CA ALA A 189 -2.34 -19.72 11.97
C ALA A 189 -1.84 -19.03 10.68
N GLN A 190 -2.75 -18.38 9.95
CA GLN A 190 -2.47 -17.71 8.69
C GLN A 190 -3.11 -16.32 8.64
N TYR A 191 -2.35 -15.34 8.18
CA TYR A 191 -2.85 -14.00 7.88
C TYR A 191 -2.79 -13.77 6.37
N VAL A 192 -3.96 -13.59 5.76
CA VAL A 192 -4.08 -13.39 4.30
C VAL A 192 -4.10 -11.92 3.97
N ILE A 193 -3.16 -11.52 3.12
CA ILE A 193 -2.99 -10.14 2.67
C ILE A 193 -3.18 -10.08 1.16
N GLU A 194 -4.22 -9.40 0.73
CA GLU A 194 -4.36 -8.99 -0.67
C GLU A 194 -3.40 -7.82 -0.92
N ILE A 195 -2.35 -8.08 -1.69
CA ILE A 195 -1.39 -7.04 -2.08
C ILE A 195 -1.85 -6.48 -3.43
N PRO A 196 -1.94 -5.16 -3.60
CA PRO A 196 -2.42 -4.57 -4.84
C PRO A 196 -1.47 -4.78 -6.04
N TYR A 197 -0.29 -5.41 -5.88
CA TYR A 197 0.87 -5.33 -6.78
C TYR A 197 0.54 -5.62 -8.25
N VAL A 198 -0.05 -6.77 -8.59
CA VAL A 198 -0.52 -7.18 -9.93
C VAL A 198 -1.40 -8.42 -9.72
N GLY A 199 -2.71 -8.31 -9.97
CA GLY A 199 -3.71 -9.37 -9.76
C GLY A 199 -3.99 -9.79 -8.32
N PRO A 200 -4.94 -10.72 -8.09
CA PRO A 200 -5.33 -11.24 -6.78
C PRO A 200 -4.25 -12.17 -6.22
N ILE A 201 -3.02 -11.67 -6.06
CA ILE A 201 -1.98 -12.39 -5.35
C ILE A 201 -2.20 -12.13 -3.86
N SER A 202 -2.98 -13.02 -3.26
CA SER A 202 -3.06 -13.13 -1.81
C SER A 202 -1.74 -13.69 -1.28
N ARG A 203 -1.04 -12.93 -0.44
CA ARG A 203 0.07 -13.47 0.35
C ARG A 203 -0.47 -14.04 1.65
N VAL A 204 -0.18 -15.32 1.86
CA VAL A 204 -0.45 -16.01 3.11
C VAL A 204 0.80 -15.91 3.97
N TYR A 205 0.66 -15.31 5.15
CA TYR A 205 1.71 -15.28 6.17
C TYR A 205 1.36 -16.30 7.24
N HIS A 206 2.26 -17.24 7.49
CA HIS A 206 2.12 -18.15 8.62
C HIS A 206 2.48 -17.40 9.90
N LEU A 207 1.51 -17.22 10.80
CA LEU A 207 1.76 -16.65 12.11
C LEU A 207 2.36 -17.73 13.01
N GLY A 208 3.39 -17.37 13.76
CA GLY A 208 4.17 -18.28 14.59
C GLY A 208 5.06 -17.51 15.56
N HIS A 209 6.08 -18.18 16.12
CA HIS A 209 6.95 -17.63 17.17
C HIS A 209 7.73 -16.35 16.80
N GLU A 210 7.78 -15.97 15.52
CA GLU A 210 8.37 -14.70 15.08
C GLU A 210 7.44 -13.49 15.29
N PHE A 211 6.17 -13.73 15.61
CA PHE A 211 5.18 -12.72 15.92
C PHE A 211 4.95 -12.63 17.43
N VAL A 212 4.69 -11.42 17.88
CA VAL A 212 4.13 -11.12 19.20
C VAL A 212 2.79 -10.43 19.00
N GLU A 213 1.93 -10.51 20.01
CA GLU A 213 0.64 -9.86 20.02
C GLU A 213 0.69 -8.58 20.82
N ILE A 214 0.08 -7.54 20.24
CA ILE A 214 -0.08 -6.24 20.87
C ILE A 214 -1.57 -5.97 20.97
N LYS A 215 -1.97 -5.45 22.13
CA LYS A 215 -3.36 -5.11 22.42
C LYS A 215 -3.52 -3.59 22.52
N ARG A 216 -4.50 -3.06 21.81
CA ARG A 216 -4.92 -1.68 21.94
C ARG A 216 -5.70 -1.49 23.24
N ILE A 217 -5.30 -0.49 24.02
CA ILE A 217 -5.75 -0.33 25.41
C ILE A 217 -7.26 -0.04 25.48
N THR A 218 -7.77 0.77 24.56
CA THR A 218 -9.13 1.32 24.64
C THR A 218 -10.23 0.32 24.32
N ASP A 219 -10.00 -0.57 23.36
CA ASP A 219 -11.04 -1.48 22.82
C ASP A 219 -10.59 -2.94 22.74
N GLY A 220 -9.37 -3.23 23.17
CA GLY A 220 -8.80 -4.58 23.16
C GLY A 220 -8.51 -5.13 21.77
N LYS A 221 -8.56 -4.31 20.70
CA LYS A 221 -8.22 -4.76 19.35
C LYS A 221 -6.78 -5.28 19.33
N ARG A 222 -6.58 -6.43 18.68
CA ARG A 222 -5.28 -7.11 18.61
C ARG A 222 -4.56 -6.82 17.31
N ALA A 223 -3.24 -6.82 17.36
CA ALA A 223 -2.37 -6.85 16.19
C ALA A 223 -1.19 -7.79 16.41
N PHE A 224 -0.73 -8.42 15.34
CA PHE A 224 0.46 -9.25 15.29
C PHE A 224 1.63 -8.42 14.78
N LEU A 225 2.67 -8.31 15.60
CA LEU A 225 3.90 -7.60 15.28
C LEU A 225 5.02 -8.62 15.07
N SER A 226 5.70 -8.53 13.94
CA SER A 226 6.99 -9.21 13.72
C SER A 226 8.02 -8.21 13.25
N VAL A 227 9.16 -8.16 13.94
CA VAL A 227 10.25 -7.24 13.66
C VAL A 227 11.53 -8.04 13.48
N GLY A 228 12.19 -7.82 12.35
CA GLY A 228 13.52 -8.35 12.08
C GLY A 228 14.50 -7.23 11.78
N VAL A 229 15.76 -7.59 11.54
CA VAL A 229 16.84 -6.62 11.31
C VAL A 229 16.55 -5.71 10.10
N SER A 230 15.81 -6.18 9.10
CA SER A 230 15.51 -5.45 7.86
C SER A 230 14.03 -5.30 7.54
N TYR A 231 13.14 -5.69 8.45
CA TYR A 231 11.70 -5.64 8.21
C TYR A 231 10.90 -5.31 9.47
N PHE A 232 9.72 -4.74 9.25
CA PHE A 232 8.70 -4.50 10.25
C PHE A 232 7.34 -4.90 9.67
N ARG A 233 6.64 -5.82 10.34
CA ARG A 233 5.33 -6.35 9.93
C ARG A 233 4.35 -6.11 11.04
N PHE A 234 3.27 -5.40 10.75
CA PHE A 234 2.22 -5.11 11.70
C PHE A 234 0.87 -5.40 11.06
N PHE A 235 0.20 -6.44 11.58
CA PHE A 235 -1.03 -6.99 11.03
C PHE A 235 -2.14 -6.92 12.06
N VAL A 236 -3.16 -6.11 11.79
CA VAL A 236 -4.28 -5.96 12.73
C VAL A 236 -5.23 -7.13 12.57
N HIS A 237 -5.62 -7.77 13.67
CA HIS A 237 -6.54 -8.90 13.65
C HIS A 237 -7.89 -8.48 13.04
N LYS A 238 -8.35 -9.26 12.06
CA LYS A 238 -9.66 -9.11 11.42
C LYS A 238 -10.61 -10.06 12.13
N ASN A 239 -11.45 -9.52 13.01
CA ASN A 239 -12.54 -10.28 13.63
C ASN A 239 -13.61 -10.66 12.59
#